data_AF-A0A971SGZ3-F1
#
_entry.id   AF-A0A971SGZ3-F1
#
_cell.length_a   1.000
_cell.length_b   1.000
_cell.length_c   1.000
_cell.angle_alpha   90.00
_cell.angle_beta   90.00
_cell.angle_gamma   90.00
#
_symmetry.space_group_name_H-M   'P 1'
#
loop_
_entity.id
_entity.type
_entity.pdbx_description
1 polymer ?
#
loop_
_entity_poly.entity_id
_entity_poly.type
_entity_poly.pdbx_seq_one_letter_code
_entity_poly.pdbx_strand_id
1 'polypeptide(L)'
;MNLFYTLIPTYLMSAAGAGTGEEGAGLQGMLTMLLPFALIIGFMYFFSIRPQKKKEKELKAKLEAMRPGDNIMTIGGIVGRVANITADEVTIYT
;
A
#
# COMPACT_ATOMS: atom_id res chain seq x y z
N MET A 1 -44.38 -17.87 30.84
CA MET A 1 -44.17 -17.89 29.38
C MET A 1 -43.94 -16.48 28.86
N ASN A 2 -42.82 -15.83 29.22
CA ASN A 2 -42.50 -14.46 28.74
C ASN A 2 -40.98 -14.15 28.73
N LEU A 3 -40.11 -15.18 28.75
CA LEU A 3 -38.66 -14.98 28.81
C LEU A 3 -37.99 -14.92 27.43
N PHE A 4 -38.71 -15.29 26.35
CA PHE A 4 -38.19 -15.27 24.98
C PHE A 4 -38.40 -13.94 24.24
N TYR A 5 -39.29 -13.06 24.72
CA TYR A 5 -39.66 -11.82 23.98
C TYR A 5 -38.83 -10.59 24.36
N THR A 6 -38.19 -10.58 25.54
CA THR A 6 -37.34 -9.45 26.00
C THR A 6 -35.90 -9.55 25.53
N LEU A 7 -35.44 -10.73 25.11
CA LEU A 7 -34.07 -10.99 24.66
C LEU A 7 -33.84 -10.70 23.17
N ILE A 8 -34.91 -10.69 22.36
CA ILE A 8 -34.85 -10.37 20.92
C ILE A 8 -34.58 -8.85 20.69
N PRO A 9 -35.24 -7.91 21.40
CA PRO A 9 -34.95 -6.49 21.26
C PRO A 9 -33.58 -6.09 21.82
N THR A 10 -33.10 -6.74 22.90
CA THR A 10 -31.82 -6.41 23.53
C THR A 10 -30.62 -6.82 22.68
N TYR A 11 -30.72 -7.93 21.94
CA TYR A 11 -29.67 -8.33 20.99
C TYR A 11 -29.63 -7.43 19.74
N LEU A 12 -30.79 -6.93 19.29
CA LEU A 12 -30.86 -5.95 18.20
C LEU A 12 -30.38 -4.55 18.64
N MET A 13 -30.61 -4.16 19.90
CA MET A 13 -30.12 -2.89 20.46
C MET A 13 -28.60 -2.89 20.64
N SER A 14 -27.99 -4.03 21.01
CA SER A 14 -26.53 -4.13 21.13
C SER A 14 -25.80 -4.13 19.77
N ALA A 15 -26.51 -4.41 18.67
CA ALA A 15 -25.98 -4.26 17.31
C ALA A 15 -26.11 -2.82 16.78
N ALA A 16 -26.89 -1.95 17.44
CA ALA A 16 -26.97 -0.51 17.15
C ALA A 16 -25.89 0.31 17.89
N GLY A 17 -24.86 -0.36 18.43
CA GLY A 17 -23.72 0.23 19.12
C GLY A 17 -22.41 0.13 18.35
N ALA A 18 -22.43 0.27 17.02
CA ALA A 18 -21.22 0.36 16.20
C ALA A 18 -21.50 1.14 14.91
N GLY A 19 -21.80 2.43 15.05
CA GLY A 19 -22.04 3.32 13.92
C GLY A 19 -22.04 4.76 14.39
N THR A 20 -20.88 5.39 14.37
CA THR A 20 -20.73 6.83 14.57
C THR A 20 -21.57 7.60 13.56
N GLY A 21 -22.39 8.54 14.03
CA GLY A 21 -22.75 9.74 13.29
C GLY A 21 -24.11 9.72 12.57
N GLU A 22 -25.12 10.10 13.34
CA GLU A 22 -26.24 11.00 13.06
C GLU A 22 -26.63 11.38 11.62
N GLU A 23 -27.95 11.35 11.43
CA GLU A 23 -28.74 11.97 10.36
C GLU A 23 -28.33 13.42 10.06
N GLY A 24 -28.13 13.69 8.78
CA GLY A 24 -27.93 15.03 8.23
C GLY A 24 -27.94 15.00 6.71
N ALA A 25 -29.11 14.76 6.10
CA ALA A 25 -29.31 14.85 4.66
C ALA A 25 -29.22 16.33 4.21
N GLY A 26 -28.00 16.77 3.92
CA GLY A 26 -27.67 18.08 3.36
C GLY A 26 -26.22 18.09 2.86
N LEU A 27 -25.83 19.09 2.08
CA LEU A 27 -24.46 19.23 1.52
C LEU A 27 -23.35 19.07 2.58
N GLN A 28 -23.65 19.45 3.83
CA GLN A 28 -22.79 19.22 4.99
C GLN A 28 -22.51 17.73 5.22
N GLY A 29 -23.54 16.87 5.17
CA GLY A 29 -23.42 15.42 5.38
C GLY A 29 -22.65 14.70 4.26
N MET A 30 -22.72 15.18 3.02
CA MET A 30 -21.88 14.66 1.93
C MET A 30 -20.39 14.95 2.14
N LEU A 31 -20.05 16.14 2.65
CA LEU A 31 -18.66 16.47 2.98
C LEU A 31 -18.17 15.65 4.17
N THR A 32 -18.99 15.42 5.19
CA THR A 32 -18.63 14.56 6.34
C THR A 32 -18.43 13.10 5.94
N MET A 33 -19.18 12.60 4.94
CA MET A 33 -19.01 11.24 4.41
C MET A 33 -17.80 11.11 3.46
N LEU A 34 -17.51 12.11 2.62
CA LEU A 34 -16.38 12.06 1.67
C LEU A 34 -15.03 12.33 2.31
N LEU A 35 -14.99 13.07 3.43
CA LEU A 35 -13.77 13.38 4.19
C LEU A 35 -12.96 12.12 4.59
N PRO A 36 -13.54 11.06 5.19
CA PRO A 36 -12.80 9.85 5.51
C PRO A 36 -12.32 9.08 4.27
N PHE A 37 -13.10 9.03 3.19
CA PHE A 37 -12.67 8.38 1.93
C PHE A 37 -11.51 9.11 1.26
N ALA A 38 -11.54 10.45 1.22
CA ALA A 38 -10.45 11.25 0.68
C ALA A 38 -9.17 11.13 1.54
N LEU A 39 -9.31 11.04 2.87
CA LEU A 39 -8.18 10.76 3.76
C LEU A 39 -7.55 9.40 3.48
N ILE A 40 -8.33 8.34 3.30
CA ILE A 40 -7.81 6.99 3.01
C ILE A 40 -7.12 6.95 1.65
N ILE A 41 -7.75 7.49 0.60
CA ILE A 41 -7.16 7.54 -0.74
C ILE A 41 -5.91 8.42 -0.75
N GLY A 42 -5.95 9.56 -0.06
CA GLY A 42 -4.81 10.46 0.09
C GLY A 42 -3.64 9.83 0.85
N PHE A 43 -3.91 9.17 1.98
CA PHE A 43 -2.89 8.45 2.74
C PHE A 43 -2.31 7.29 1.94
N MET A 44 -3.15 6.49 1.28
CA MET A 44 -2.69 5.36 0.46
C MET A 44 -1.87 5.84 -0.74
N TYR A 45 -2.31 6.88 -1.45
CA TYR A 45 -1.57 7.47 -2.57
C TYR A 45 -0.23 8.03 -2.08
N PHE A 46 -0.24 8.85 -1.03
CA PHE A 46 0.98 9.49 -0.52
C PHE A 46 1.96 8.48 0.07
N PHE A 47 1.47 7.55 0.88
CA PHE A 47 2.30 6.55 1.54
C PHE A 47 2.68 5.40 0.62
N SER A 48 2.03 5.17 -0.53
CA SER A 48 2.44 4.12 -1.46
C SER A 48 3.34 4.66 -2.59
N ILE A 49 2.98 5.79 -3.21
CA ILE A 49 3.75 6.36 -4.32
C ILE A 49 5.09 6.93 -3.87
N ARG A 50 5.15 7.54 -2.69
CA ARG A 50 6.41 8.10 -2.18
C ARG A 50 7.47 7.03 -1.87
N PRO A 51 7.17 5.92 -1.17
CA PRO A 51 8.16 4.87 -0.98
C PRO A 51 8.41 4.04 -2.23
N GLN A 52 7.44 3.81 -3.11
CA GLN A 52 7.68 3.11 -4.38
C GLN A 52 8.68 3.88 -5.26
N LYS A 53 8.45 5.18 -5.48
CA LYS A 53 9.38 6.04 -6.24
C LYS A 53 10.77 6.12 -5.58
N LYS A 54 10.85 6.06 -4.25
CA LYS A 54 12.13 6.05 -3.53
C LYS A 54 12.89 4.73 -3.78
N LYS A 55 12.22 3.58 -3.69
CA LYS A 55 12.84 2.26 -3.97
C LYS A 55 13.30 2.14 -5.42
N GLU A 56 12.49 2.60 -6.39
CA GLU A 56 12.87 2.61 -7.81
C GLU A 56 14.09 3.50 -8.06
N LYS A 57 14.15 4.69 -7.45
CA LYS A 57 15.28 5.60 -7.60
C LYS A 57 16.56 5.02 -6.98
N GLU A 58 16.45 4.36 -5.83
CA GLU A 58 17.58 3.66 -5.20
C GLU A 58 18.06 2.47 -6.04
N LEU A 59 17.15 1.71 -6.65
CA LEU A 59 17.50 0.62 -7.58
C LEU A 59 18.22 1.16 -8.81
N LYS A 60 17.70 2.21 -9.45
CA LYS A 60 18.34 2.84 -10.61
C LYS A 60 19.73 3.39 -10.27
N ALA A 61 19.87 4.08 -9.14
CA ALA A 61 21.16 4.58 -8.67
C ALA A 61 22.16 3.45 -8.38
N LYS A 62 21.69 2.30 -7.86
CA LYS A 62 22.54 1.12 -7.67
C LYS A 62 23.00 0.51 -9.00
N LEU A 63 22.12 0.46 -10.01
CA LEU A 63 22.47 -0.02 -11.34
C LEU A 63 23.46 0.92 -12.05
N GLU A 64 23.26 2.23 -11.94
CA GLU A 64 24.19 3.25 -12.49
C GLU A 64 25.56 3.25 -11.78
N ALA A 65 25.59 2.89 -10.50
CA ALA A 65 26.83 2.77 -9.74
C ALA A 65 27.60 1.47 -10.06
N MET A 66 26.96 0.46 -10.67
CA MET A 66 27.67 -0.75 -11.11
C MET A 66 28.58 -0.40 -12.27
N ARG A 67 29.82 -0.87 -12.21
CA ARG A 67 30.81 -0.67 -13.27
C ARG A 67 31.16 -2.00 -13.92
N PRO A 68 31.56 -1.99 -15.21
CA PRO A 68 32.19 -3.16 -15.82
C PRO A 68 33.40 -3.59 -14.98
N GLY A 69 33.39 -4.83 -14.51
CA GLY A 69 34.40 -5.38 -13.62
C GLY A 69 33.91 -5.72 -12.20
N ASP A 70 32.72 -5.27 -11.80
CA ASP A 70 32.15 -5.62 -10.50
C ASP A 70 31.67 -7.07 -10.46
N ASN A 71 31.86 -7.72 -9.31
CA ASN A 71 31.33 -9.06 -9.05
C ASN A 71 29.87 -8.93 -8.63
N ILE A 72 28.99 -9.65 -9.31
CA ILE A 72 27.56 -9.64 -9.06
C ILE A 72 27.04 -11.05 -8.82
N MET A 73 26.06 -11.15 -7.93
CA MET A 73 25.32 -12.37 -7.69
C MET A 73 23.87 -12.12 -8.09
N THR A 74 23.41 -12.90 -9.07
CA THR A 74 22.01 -12.84 -9.51
C THR A 74 21.10 -13.60 -8.54
N ILE A 75 19.79 -13.32 -8.61
CA ILE A 75 18.78 -13.96 -7.75
C ILE A 75 18.75 -15.49 -7.96
N GLY A 76 19.16 -15.97 -9.14
CA GLY A 76 19.29 -17.40 -9.46
C GLY A 76 20.59 -18.06 -8.99
N GLY A 77 21.46 -17.35 -8.24
CA GLY A 77 22.70 -17.91 -7.70
C GLY A 77 23.89 -17.92 -8.65
N ILE A 78 23.76 -17.29 -9.83
CA ILE A 78 24.89 -17.14 -10.76
C ILE A 78 25.79 -16.02 -10.25
N VAL A 79 27.05 -16.36 -9.98
CA VAL A 79 28.12 -15.44 -9.58
C VAL A 79 29.01 -15.22 -10.81
N GLY A 80 29.20 -13.96 -11.18
CA GLY A 80 30.01 -13.61 -12.34
C GLY A 80 30.46 -12.16 -12.32
N ARG A 81 31.31 -11.79 -13.28
CA ARG A 81 31.83 -10.43 -13.41
C ARG A 81 31.14 -9.69 -14.55
N VAL A 82 30.75 -8.44 -14.30
CA VAL A 82 30.08 -7.59 -15.29
C VAL A 82 31.06 -7.26 -16.43
N ALA A 83 30.75 -7.66 -17.66
CA ALA A 83 31.56 -7.39 -18.84
C ALA A 83 31.25 -6.03 -19.46
N ASN A 84 29.96 -5.72 -19.58
CA ASN A 84 29.45 -4.50 -20.18
C ASN A 84 28.04 -4.25 -19.66
N ILE A 85 27.70 -2.97 -19.45
CA ILE A 85 26.38 -2.52 -19.02
C ILE A 85 25.85 -1.61 -20.12
N THR A 86 24.84 -2.08 -20.84
CA THR A 86 24.02 -1.28 -21.75
C THR A 86 22.69 -0.98 -21.05
N ALA A 87 21.99 0.10 -21.40
CA ALA A 87 20.86 0.65 -20.65
C ALA A 87 19.78 -0.37 -20.23
N ASP A 88 19.59 -1.45 -21.01
CA ASP A 88 18.64 -2.53 -20.72
C ASP A 88 19.28 -3.94 -20.69
N GLU A 89 20.61 -4.07 -20.86
CA GLU A 89 21.27 -5.38 -20.98
C GLU A 89 22.62 -5.43 -20.25
N VAL A 90 22.82 -6.45 -19.41
CA VAL A 90 24.07 -6.69 -18.68
C VAL A 90 24.66 -8.02 -19.14
N THR A 91 25.82 -7.97 -19.81
CA THR A 91 26.55 -9.17 -20.21
C THR A 91 27.47 -9.61 -19.07
N ILE A 92 27.39 -10.88 -18.69
CA ILE A 92 28.12 -11.45 -17.56
C ILE A 92 28.99 -12.60 -18.07
N TYR A 93 30.27 -12.60 -17.67
CA TYR A 93 31.11 -13.80 -17.80
C TYR A 93 31.05 -14.60 -16.49
N THR A 94 30.72 -15.88 -16.61
CA THR A 94 30.73 -16.86 -15.51
C THR A 94 32.09 -17.52 -15.36
#